data_AF-A0A3D4R7A4-F1
#
_entry.id   AF-A0A3D4R7A4-F1
#
_cell.length_a   1.000
_cell.length_b   1.000
_cell.length_c   1.000
_cell.angle_alpha   90.00
_cell.angle_beta   90.00
_cell.angle_gamma   90.00
#
_symmetry.space_group_name_H-M   'P 1'
#
loop_
_entity.id
_entity.type
_entity.pdbx_description
1 polymer ?
#
loop_
_entity_poly.entity_id
_entity_poly.type
_entity_poly.pdbx_seq_one_letter_code
_entity_poly.pdbx_strand_id
1 'polypeptide(L)'
;MRSNLLEALRAGLAAPVLTPLAALRYILSAFVIVSTFILCFVYFGRIARTSIESIARNPLASRKIEFTVLLQVFLMVVIAFFGFGIAYLILAL
;
A
#
# COMPACT_ATOMS: atom_id res chain seq x y z
N MET A 1 31.90 4.80 14.12
CA MET A 1 30.85 3.78 13.88
C MET A 1 30.76 3.50 12.39
N ARG A 2 31.40 2.43 11.89
CA ARG A 2 31.14 1.88 10.55
C ARG A 2 30.73 0.43 10.77
N SER A 3 29.45 0.20 11.02
CA SER A 3 28.89 -1.15 11.06
C SER A 3 28.83 -1.68 9.64
N ASN A 4 29.42 -2.85 9.39
CA ASN A 4 29.35 -3.49 8.09
C ASN A 4 27.91 -3.90 7.77
N LEU A 5 27.51 -3.85 6.50
CA LEU A 5 26.17 -4.28 6.04
C LEU A 5 25.82 -5.70 6.52
N LEU A 6 26.84 -6.57 6.61
CA LEU A 6 26.73 -7.92 7.16
C LEU A 6 26.40 -7.96 8.65
N GLU A 7 26.94 -7.02 9.44
CA GLU A 7 26.61 -6.89 10.87
C GLU A 7 25.21 -6.32 11.05
N ALA A 8 24.79 -5.35 10.24
CA ALA A 8 23.43 -4.83 10.24
C ALA A 8 22.40 -5.93 9.90
N LEU A 9 22.71 -6.80 8.93
CA LEU A 9 21.91 -7.96 8.57
C LEU A 9 21.87 -9.01 9.71
N ARG A 10 23.02 -9.36 10.29
CA ARG A 10 23.07 -10.30 11.43
C ARG A 10 22.32 -9.79 12.66
N ALA A 11 22.46 -8.50 12.99
CA ALA A 11 21.75 -7.87 14.09
C ALA A 11 20.24 -7.84 13.82
N GLY A 12 19.82 -7.52 12.59
CA GLY A 12 18.41 -7.59 12.18
C GLY A 12 17.82 -9.01 12.24
N LEU A 13 18.62 -10.04 11.95
CA LEU A 13 18.22 -11.45 12.04
C LEU A 13 18.22 -11.99 13.47
N ALA A 14 19.03 -11.43 14.39
CA ALA A 14 19.07 -11.83 15.80
C ALA A 14 18.05 -11.07 16.67
N ALA A 15 17.59 -9.89 16.24
CA ALA A 15 16.61 -9.07 16.94
C ALA A 15 15.27 -9.79 17.30
N PRO A 16 14.71 -10.68 16.46
CA PRO A 16 13.46 -11.38 16.78
C PRO A 16 13.56 -12.31 18.00
N VAL A 17 14.76 -12.77 18.36
CA VAL A 17 14.96 -13.71 19.47
C VAL A 17 14.91 -13.00 20.83
N LEU A 18 15.17 -11.69 20.89
CA LEU A 18 15.33 -10.95 22.15
C LEU A 18 14.06 -10.18 22.58
N THR A 19 13.11 -9.91 21.68
CA THR A 19 11.80 -9.31 22.04
C THR A 19 10.66 -9.84 21.15
N PRO A 20 9.82 -10.78 21.64
CA PRO A 20 8.68 -11.33 20.87
C PRO A 20 7.73 -10.26 20.30
N LEU A 21 7.62 -9.12 20.99
CA LEU A 21 6.83 -7.98 20.56
C LEU A 21 7.34 -7.34 19.25
N ALA A 22 8.67 -7.27 19.06
CA ALA A 22 9.24 -6.72 17.83
C ALA A 22 8.97 -7.62 16.62
N ALA A 23 9.09 -8.94 16.81
CA ALA A 23 8.77 -9.91 15.76
C ALA A 23 7.30 -9.79 15.31
N LEU A 24 6.37 -9.66 16.27
CA LEU A 24 4.95 -9.46 15.98
C LEU A 24 4.70 -8.17 15.19
N ARG A 25 5.35 -7.05 15.57
CA ARG A 25 5.24 -5.77 14.86
C ARG A 25 5.71 -5.87 13.42
N TYR A 26 6.84 -6.52 13.15
CA TYR A 26 7.33 -6.68 11.78
C TYR A 26 6.37 -7.50 10.91
N ILE A 27 5.84 -8.61 11.45
CA ILE A 27 4.87 -9.45 10.73
C ILE A 27 3.59 -8.66 10.44
N LEU A 28 3.05 -7.94 11.43
CA LEU A 28 1.85 -7.13 11.26
C LEU A 28 2.07 -5.98 10.26
N SER A 29 3.19 -5.26 10.36
CA SER A 29 3.52 -4.21 9.40
C SER A 29 3.61 -4.77 7.98
N ALA A 30 4.32 -5.89 7.78
CA ALA A 30 4.42 -6.53 6.48
C ALA A 30 3.05 -6.96 5.95
N PHE A 31 2.22 -7.55 6.80
CA PHE A 31 0.85 -7.93 6.45
C PHE A 31 0.02 -6.71 6.00
N VAL A 32 0.03 -5.62 6.77
CA VAL A 32 -0.72 -4.40 6.43
C VAL A 32 -0.26 -3.79 5.11
N ILE A 33 1.06 -3.74 4.85
CA ILE A 33 1.59 -3.25 3.56
C ILE A 33 1.07 -4.12 2.41
N VAL A 34 1.21 -5.44 2.52
CA VAL A 34 0.82 -6.38 1.47
C VAL A 34 -0.68 -6.33 1.21
N SER A 35 -1.50 -6.36 2.27
CA SER A 35 -2.95 -6.26 2.16
C SER A 35 -3.39 -4.92 1.55
N THR A 36 -2.80 -3.80 2.00
CA THR A 36 -3.09 -2.46 1.45
C THR A 36 -2.77 -2.43 -0.03
N PHE A 37 -1.59 -2.92 -0.42
CA PHE A 37 -1.16 -2.93 -1.82
C PHE A 37 -2.08 -3.80 -2.69
N ILE A 38 -2.38 -5.03 -2.24
CA ILE A 38 -3.27 -5.95 -2.98
C ILE A 38 -4.66 -5.32 -3.17
N LEU A 39 -5.26 -4.80 -2.09
CA LEU A 39 -6.60 -4.20 -2.17
C LEU A 39 -6.60 -3.00 -3.13
N CYS A 40 -5.63 -2.10 -2.98
CA CYS A 40 -5.45 -0.97 -3.88
C CYS A 40 -5.37 -1.43 -5.34
N PHE A 41 -4.51 -2.40 -5.63
CA PHE A 41 -4.30 -2.87 -7.00
C PHE A 41 -5.55 -3.55 -7.60
N VAL A 42 -6.24 -4.38 -6.81
CA VAL A 42 -7.46 -5.07 -7.24
C VAL A 42 -8.59 -4.08 -7.52
N TYR A 43 -8.83 -3.12 -6.62
CA TYR A 43 -9.86 -2.11 -6.81
C TYR A 43 -9.52 -1.16 -7.97
N PHE A 44 -8.26 -0.79 -8.13
CA PHE A 44 -7.80 0.00 -9.27
C PHE A 44 -8.14 -0.65 -10.61
N GLY A 45 -7.79 -1.93 -10.77
CA GLY A 45 -8.05 -2.67 -12.01
C GLY A 45 -9.54 -2.73 -12.33
N ARG A 46 -10.38 -2.90 -11.30
CA ARG A 46 -11.84 -2.89 -11.44
C ARG A 46 -12.37 -1.52 -11.87
N ILE A 47 -11.91 -0.45 -11.22
CA ILE A 47 -12.29 0.93 -11.57
C ILE A 47 -11.84 1.27 -12.99
N ALA A 48 -10.58 0.97 -13.36
CA ALA A 48 -10.05 1.22 -14.69
C ALA A 48 -10.87 0.52 -15.78
N ARG A 49 -11.24 -0.74 -15.56
CA ARG A 49 -12.12 -1.48 -16.48
C ARG A 49 -13.47 -0.80 -16.66
N THR A 50 -14.16 -0.48 -15.56
CA THR A 50 -15.48 0.17 -15.62
C THR A 50 -15.40 1.56 -16.26
N SER A 51 -14.29 2.28 -16.04
CA SER A 51 -14.02 3.58 -16.65
C SER A 51 -13.95 3.49 -18.17
N ILE A 52 -13.15 2.54 -18.67
CA ILE A 52 -12.98 2.30 -20.11
C ILE A 52 -14.32 1.87 -20.74
N GLU A 53 -15.02 0.92 -20.11
CA GLU A 53 -16.34 0.46 -20.61
C GLU A 53 -17.36 1.60 -20.65
N SER A 54 -17.32 2.53 -19.69
CA SER A 54 -18.23 3.68 -19.65
C SER A 54 -17.91 4.71 -20.75
N ILE A 55 -16.63 5.01 -20.96
CA ILE A 55 -16.20 5.93 -22.03
C ILE A 55 -16.53 5.33 -23.41
N ALA A 56 -16.30 4.03 -23.59
CA ALA A 56 -16.58 3.34 -24.84
C ALA A 56 -18.08 3.34 -25.20
N ARG A 57 -18.97 3.23 -24.19
CA ARG A 57 -20.42 3.24 -24.40
C ARG A 57 -21.00 4.64 -24.62
N ASN A 58 -20.37 5.68 -24.09
CA ASN A 58 -20.82 7.05 -24.26
C ASN A 58 -19.65 8.05 -24.34
N PRO A 59 -19.03 8.20 -25.52
CA PRO A 59 -17.87 9.08 -25.68
C PRO A 59 -18.21 10.56 -25.46
N LEU A 60 -19.47 10.97 -25.64
CA LEU A 60 -19.91 12.35 -25.39
C LEU A 60 -19.81 12.75 -23.91
N ALA A 61 -19.82 11.78 -23.00
CA ALA A 61 -19.69 12.00 -21.56
C ALA A 61 -18.24 11.87 -21.04
N SER A 62 -17.24 11.68 -21.93
CA SER A 62 -15.86 11.36 -21.54
C SER A 62 -15.30 12.27 -20.45
N ARG A 63 -15.49 13.60 -20.58
CA ARG A 63 -14.97 14.58 -19.60
C ARG A 63 -15.55 14.41 -18.19
N LYS A 64 -16.84 14.07 -18.07
CA LYS A 64 -17.46 13.81 -16.75
C LYS A 64 -16.98 12.48 -16.16
N ILE A 65 -16.79 11.48 -17.02
CA ILE A 65 -16.30 10.17 -16.60
C ILE A 65 -14.84 10.31 -16.15
N GLU A 66 -13.96 10.90 -16.95
CA GLU A 66 -12.56 11.17 -16.62
C GLU A 66 -12.41 11.89 -15.28
N PHE A 67 -13.19 12.95 -15.03
CA PHE A 67 -13.18 13.64 -13.74
C PHE A 67 -13.56 12.70 -12.57
N THR A 68 -14.60 11.89 -12.76
CA THR A 68 -15.05 10.92 -11.74
C THR A 68 -13.99 9.85 -11.48
N VAL A 69 -13.32 9.38 -12.53
CA VAL A 69 -12.22 8.40 -12.44
C VAL A 69 -11.03 9.01 -11.72
N LEU A 70 -10.68 10.26 -12.04
CA LEU A 70 -9.59 10.97 -11.39
C LEU A 70 -9.86 11.14 -9.89
N LEU A 71 -11.10 11.48 -9.51
CA LEU A 71 -11.52 11.55 -8.11
C LEU A 71 -11.39 10.19 -7.40
N GLN A 72 -11.80 9.09 -8.04
CA GLN A 72 -11.69 7.75 -7.48
C GLN A 72 -10.23 7.32 -7.32
N VAL A 73 -9.38 7.55 -8.32
CA VAL A 73 -7.94 7.26 -8.26
C VAL A 73 -7.28 8.11 -7.18
N PHE A 74 -7.63 9.39 -7.07
CA PHE A 74 -7.14 10.25 -6.00
C PHE A 74 -7.51 9.71 -4.61
N LEU A 75 -8.78 9.35 -4.40
CA LEU A 75 -9.22 8.78 -3.13
C LEU A 75 -8.51 7.46 -2.81
N MET A 76 -8.30 6.61 -3.83
CA MET A 76 -7.56 5.37 -3.68
C MET A 76 -6.10 5.61 -3.27
N VAL A 77 -5.44 6.61 -3.85
CA VAL A 77 -4.09 7.02 -3.46
C VAL A 77 -4.06 7.50 -2.01
N VAL A 78 -5.04 8.31 -1.59
CA VAL A 78 -5.17 8.74 -0.20
C VAL A 78 -5.31 7.53 0.75
N ILE A 79 -6.18 6.58 0.42
CA ILE A 79 -6.37 5.35 1.21
C ILE A 79 -5.07 4.53 1.27
N ALA A 80 -4.33 4.42 0.15
CA ALA A 80 -3.04 3.74 0.11
C ALA A 80 -2.02 4.39 1.05
N PHE A 81 -1.94 5.73 1.04
CA PHE A 81 -1.08 6.47 1.96
C PHE A 81 -1.46 6.25 3.43
N PHE A 82 -2.75 6.20 3.76
CA PHE A 82 -3.19 5.85 5.11
C PHE A 82 -2.79 4.43 5.50
N GLY A 83 -2.97 3.43 4.61
CA GLY A 83 -2.57 2.05 4.89
C GLY A 83 -1.05 1.90 5.08
N PHE A 84 -0.26 2.54 4.22
CA PHE A 84 1.20 2.57 4.39
C PHE A 84 1.63 3.37 5.62
N GLY A 85 0.94 4.47 5.94
CA GLY A 85 1.16 5.24 7.16
C GLY A 85 0.91 4.41 8.42
N ILE A 86 -0.19 3.65 8.47
CA ILE A 86 -0.49 2.73 9.57
C ILE A 86 0.60 1.65 9.68
N ALA A 87 1.00 1.03 8.57
CA ALA A 87 2.08 0.05 8.60
C ALA A 87 3.40 0.65 9.12
N TYR A 88 3.74 1.86 8.68
CA TYR A 88 4.90 2.58 9.18
C TYR A 88 4.80 2.84 10.69
N LEU A 89 3.62 3.24 11.19
CA LEU A 89 3.41 3.42 12.64
C LEU A 89 3.58 2.11 13.42
N ILE A 90 3.06 0.99 12.90
CA ILE A 90 3.25 -0.34 13.52
C ILE A 90 4.74 -0.71 13.58
N LEU A 91 5.48 -0.39 12.51
CA LEU A 91 6.91 -0.64 12.45
C LEU A 91 7.72 0.29 13.35
N ALA A 92 7.32 1.56 13.46
CA ALA A 92 8.06 2.59 14.18
C ALA A 92 7.78 2.64 15.69
N LEU A 93 6.52 2.47 16.12
CA LEU A 93 6.08 2.57 17.51
C LEU A 93 6.20 1.25 18.27
#